data_AF-A0A938V391-F1
#
_entry.id   AF-A0A938V391-F1
#
_cell.length_a   1.000
_cell.length_b   1.000
_cell.length_c   1.000
_cell.angle_alpha   90.00
_cell.angle_beta   90.00
_cell.angle_gamma   90.00
#
_symmetry.space_group_name_H-M   'P 1'
#
loop_
_entity.id
_entity.type
_entity.pdbx_description
1 polymer ?
#
loop_
_entity_poly.entity_id
_entity_poly.type
_entity_poly.pdbx_seq_one_letter_code
_entity_poly.pdbx_strand_id
1 'polypeptide(L)'
;MRTMMEWFDRLTPWQAAGIGLLLAFVLEVVTVAMRFGLGLQTTRDTAWLSPLTLGFRIHHGYFGVLLLLACPFLRCGPRNALLAVGLALLVSDLVHHFVVLKGVTGDAQFHLRYPGSRQ
;
A
#
# COMPACT_ATOMS: atom_id res chain seq x y z
N MET A 1 -10.02 -1.11 21.46
CA MET A 1 -8.56 -1.03 21.16
C MET A 1 -7.73 -2.02 21.97
N ARG A 2 -7.94 -2.16 23.30
CA ARG A 2 -7.21 -3.11 24.15
C ARG A 2 -7.31 -4.57 23.67
N THR A 3 -8.53 -5.04 23.39
CA THR A 3 -8.79 -6.39 22.88
C THR A 3 -8.16 -6.68 21.51
N MET A 4 -8.05 -5.66 20.66
CA MET A 4 -7.43 -5.81 19.33
C MET A 4 -5.91 -5.96 19.46
N MET A 5 -5.27 -5.18 20.33
CA MET A 5 -3.83 -5.30 20.58
C MET A 5 -3.48 -6.62 21.26
N GLU A 6 -4.31 -7.06 22.21
CA GLU A 6 -4.17 -8.38 22.85
C GLU A 6 -4.26 -9.53 21.83
N TRP A 7 -5.03 -9.37 20.75
CA TRP A 7 -5.06 -10.36 19.67
C TRP A 7 -3.75 -10.39 18.88
N PHE A 8 -3.23 -9.23 18.48
CA PHE A 8 -1.95 -9.14 17.77
C PHE A 8 -0.76 -9.60 18.63
N ASP A 9 -0.82 -9.43 19.95
CA ASP A 9 0.20 -9.93 20.88
C ASP A 9 0.34 -11.47 20.84
N ARG A 10 -0.74 -12.18 20.52
CA ARG A 10 -0.77 -13.65 20.44
C ARG A 10 -0.26 -14.21 19.11
N LEU A 11 -0.06 -13.35 18.12
CA LEU A 11 0.38 -13.78 16.80
C LEU A 11 1.89 -13.95 16.75
N THR A 12 2.35 -14.98 16.03
CA THR A 12 3.73 -15.02 15.57
C THR A 12 3.94 -14.01 14.43
N PRO A 13 5.17 -13.54 14.19
CA PRO A 13 5.46 -12.67 13.04
C PRO A 13 5.04 -13.28 11.70
N TRP A 14 5.15 -14.61 11.55
CA TRP A 14 4.72 -15.31 10.34
C TRP A 14 3.21 -15.31 10.16
N GLN A 15 2.43 -15.47 11.23
CA GLN A 15 0.97 -15.35 11.18
C GLN A 15 0.56 -13.93 10.82
N ALA A 16 1.19 -12.92 11.44
CA ALA A 16 0.96 -11.52 11.11
C ALA A 16 1.32 -11.20 9.64
N ALA A 17 2.42 -11.75 9.13
CA ALA A 17 2.78 -11.63 7.72
C ALA A 17 1.76 -12.31 6.80
N GLY A 18 1.28 -13.51 7.16
CA GLY A 18 0.22 -14.21 6.42
C GLY A 18 -1.09 -13.41 6.37
N ILE A 19 -1.47 -12.78 7.48
CA ILE A 19 -2.60 -11.83 7.52
C ILE A 19 -2.32 -10.64 6.60
N GLY A 20 -1.10 -10.10 6.63
CA GLY A 20 -0.70 -9.01 5.74
C GLY A 20 -0.82 -9.37 4.26
N LEU A 21 -0.42 -10.57 3.86
CA LEU A 21 -0.57 -11.05 2.48
C LEU A 21 -2.03 -11.26 2.09
N LEU A 22 -2.86 -11.79 2.99
CA LEU A 22 -4.31 -11.90 2.76
C LEU A 22 -4.94 -10.51 2.59
N LEU A 23 -4.56 -9.54 3.43
CA LEU A 23 -5.01 -8.16 3.32
C LEU A 23 -4.49 -7.50 2.03
N ALA A 24 -3.26 -7.79 1.60
CA ALA A 24 -2.71 -7.32 0.32
C ALA A 24 -3.60 -7.78 -0.84
N PHE A 25 -4.01 -9.05 -0.84
CA PHE A 25 -4.92 -9.59 -1.86
C PHE A 25 -6.27 -8.87 -1.85
N VAL A 26 -6.87 -8.63 -0.68
CA VAL A 26 -8.14 -7.90 -0.56
C VAL A 26 -7.99 -6.45 -1.07
N LEU A 27 -6.93 -5.75 -0.68
CA LEU A 27 -6.63 -4.39 -1.15
C LEU A 27 -6.42 -4.36 -2.66
N GLU A 28 -5.73 -5.35 -3.22
CA GLU A 28 -5.51 -5.46 -4.65
C GLU A 28 -6.83 -5.63 -5.40
N VAL A 29 -7.71 -6.53 -4.94
CA VAL A 29 -9.03 -6.72 -5.56
C VAL A 29 -9.83 -5.40 -5.57
N VAL A 30 -9.83 -4.66 -4.46
CA VAL A 30 -10.49 -3.35 -4.39
C VAL A 30 -9.84 -2.36 -5.35
N THR A 31 -8.51 -2.31 -5.40
CA THR A 31 -7.74 -1.39 -6.26
C THR A 31 -7.99 -1.68 -7.74
N VAL A 32 -8.02 -2.95 -8.13
CA VAL A 32 -8.36 -3.40 -9.49
C VAL A 32 -9.80 -3.06 -9.85
N ALA A 33 -10.75 -3.31 -8.94
CA ALA A 33 -12.16 -2.96 -9.17
C ALA A 33 -12.35 -1.45 -9.34
N MET A 34 -11.68 -0.63 -8.52
CA MET A 34 -11.69 0.83 -8.67
C MET A 34 -11.02 1.27 -9.98
N ARG A 35 -9.87 0.69 -10.32
CA ARG A 35 -9.09 1.05 -11.50
C ARG A 35 -9.82 0.73 -12.80
N PHE A 36 -10.32 -0.50 -12.93
CA PHE A 36 -10.88 -0.99 -14.20
C PHE A 36 -12.41 -0.97 -14.22
N GLY A 37 -13.06 -1.08 -13.07
CA GLY A 37 -14.52 -0.99 -12.97
C GLY A 37 -15.02 0.46 -12.97
N LEU A 38 -14.35 1.36 -12.26
CA LEU A 38 -14.70 2.79 -12.20
C LEU A 38 -13.79 3.68 -13.07
N GLY A 39 -12.76 3.10 -13.70
CA GLY A 39 -11.86 3.85 -14.59
C GLY A 39 -10.98 4.87 -13.86
N LEU A 40 -10.75 4.70 -12.55
CA LEU A 40 -9.98 5.65 -11.74
C LEU A 40 -8.49 5.61 -12.09
N GLN A 41 -7.88 6.76 -12.28
CA GLN A 41 -6.47 6.94 -12.55
C GLN A 41 -5.91 8.03 -11.65
N THR A 42 -4.96 7.70 -10.79
CA THR A 42 -4.39 8.67 -9.85
C THR A 42 -3.66 9.82 -10.55
N THR A 43 -3.12 9.63 -11.77
CA THR A 43 -2.55 10.73 -12.57
C THR A 43 -3.58 11.80 -12.96
N ARG A 44 -4.85 11.43 -13.12
CA ARG A 44 -5.95 12.34 -13.50
C ARG A 44 -6.74 12.78 -12.27
N ASP A 45 -7.22 11.81 -11.50
CA ASP A 45 -8.25 12.01 -10.48
C ASP A 45 -7.67 12.57 -9.17
N THR A 46 -6.35 12.45 -8.95
CA THR A 46 -5.67 13.03 -7.78
C THR A 46 -4.63 14.10 -8.16
N ALA A 47 -4.61 14.57 -9.42
CA ALA A 47 -3.67 15.58 -9.90
C ALA A 47 -3.69 16.88 -9.07
N TRP A 48 -4.86 17.23 -8.51
CA TRP A 48 -5.04 18.40 -7.65
C TRP A 48 -4.24 18.34 -6.34
N LEU A 49 -3.76 17.15 -5.92
CA LEU A 49 -2.86 17.00 -4.77
C LEU A 49 -1.42 17.44 -5.07
N SER A 50 -1.04 17.54 -6.35
CA SER A 50 0.33 17.88 -6.78
C SER A 50 0.95 19.09 -6.04
N PRO A 51 0.29 20.26 -5.91
CA PRO A 51 0.86 21.39 -5.16
C PRO A 51 1.03 21.09 -3.65
N LEU A 52 0.16 20.28 -3.06
CA LEU A 52 0.22 19.93 -1.63
C LEU A 52 1.33 18.92 -1.33
N THR A 53 1.68 18.08 -2.29
CA THR A 53 2.73 17.06 -2.18
C THR A 53 4.03 17.47 -2.85
N LEU A 54 4.20 18.75 -3.19
CA LEU A 54 5.38 19.28 -3.90
C LEU A 54 5.68 18.53 -5.20
N GLY A 55 4.62 18.07 -5.89
CA GLY A 55 4.67 17.32 -7.13
C GLY A 55 4.80 15.81 -6.96
N PHE A 56 5.03 15.29 -5.75
CA PHE A 56 5.17 13.85 -5.52
C PHE A 56 3.82 13.13 -5.53
N ARG A 57 3.76 11.96 -6.16
CA ARG A 57 2.58 11.09 -6.11
C ARG A 57 2.61 10.27 -4.83
N ILE A 58 1.44 10.08 -4.23
CA ILE A 58 1.30 9.25 -3.04
C ILE A 58 0.96 7.84 -3.51
N HIS A 59 1.91 6.93 -3.31
CA HIS A 59 1.68 5.49 -3.42
C HIS A 59 1.45 4.92 -2.04
N HIS A 60 0.44 4.06 -1.87
CA HIS A 60 0.19 3.45 -0.57
C HIS A 60 1.35 2.54 -0.13
N GLY A 61 2.16 2.05 -1.09
CA GLY A 61 3.40 1.33 -0.82
C GLY A 61 4.43 2.14 -0.02
N TYR A 62 4.43 3.48 -0.12
CA TYR A 62 5.33 4.33 0.69
C TYR A 62 5.03 4.21 2.18
N PHE A 63 3.74 4.24 2.55
CA PHE A 63 3.33 4.00 3.93
C PHE A 63 3.63 2.57 4.34
N GLY A 64 3.47 1.60 3.44
CA GLY A 64 3.89 0.21 3.66
C GLY A 64 5.36 0.11 4.09
N VAL A 65 6.27 0.73 3.34
CA VAL A 65 7.71 0.77 3.68
C VAL A 65 7.94 1.42 5.03
N LEU A 66 7.35 2.60 5.29
CA LEU A 66 7.53 3.31 6.56
C LEU A 66 7.08 2.48 7.77
N LEU A 67 5.93 1.80 7.67
CA LEU A 67 5.43 0.94 8.75
C LEU A 67 6.32 -0.28 8.99
N LEU A 68 6.86 -0.88 7.92
CA LEU A 68 7.78 -2.01 8.02
C LEU A 68 9.13 -1.60 8.63
N LEU A 69 9.65 -0.44 8.26
CA LEU A 69 10.87 0.13 8.86
C LEU A 69 10.69 0.46 10.35
N ALA A 70 9.46 0.76 10.79
CA ALA A 70 9.16 1.00 12.20
C ALA A 70 9.09 -0.29 13.04
N CYS A 71 8.87 -1.46 12.44
CA CYS A 71 8.67 -2.72 13.14
C CYS A 71 9.79 -3.12 14.13
N PRO A 72 11.10 -2.95 13.81
CA PRO A 72 12.18 -3.30 14.74
C PRO A 72 12.17 -2.51 16.05
N PHE A 73 11.49 -1.36 16.09
CA PHE A 73 11.43 -0.47 17.25
C PHE A 73 10.20 -0.72 18.14
N LEU A 74 9.38 -1.75 17.84
CA LEU A 74 8.10 -1.99 18.49
C LEU A 74 8.03 -3.33 19.21
N ARG A 75 7.17 -3.40 20.24
CA ARG A 75 6.82 -4.62 20.97
C ARG A 75 5.84 -5.49 20.18
N CYS A 76 5.67 -6.74 20.59
CA CYS A 76 4.94 -7.80 19.87
C CYS A 76 3.62 -7.36 19.21
N GLY A 77 2.62 -6.87 19.95
CA GLY A 77 1.31 -6.50 19.40
C GLY A 77 1.37 -5.39 18.35
N PRO A 78 1.86 -4.18 18.70
CA PRO A 78 2.02 -3.10 17.74
C PRO A 78 2.92 -3.47 16.56
N ARG A 79 4.03 -4.19 16.79
CA ARG A 79 4.91 -4.69 15.73
C ARG A 79 4.16 -5.61 14.77
N ASN A 80 3.41 -6.57 15.28
CA ASN A 80 2.68 -7.53 14.45
C ASN A 80 1.55 -6.84 13.66
N ALA A 81 0.88 -5.86 14.25
CA ALA A 81 -0.10 -5.03 13.54
C ALA A 81 0.56 -4.23 12.41
N LEU A 82 1.69 -3.56 12.69
CA LEU A 82 2.44 -2.80 11.68
C LEU A 82 3.01 -3.72 10.60
N LEU A 83 3.46 -4.92 10.95
CA LEU A 83 3.93 -5.91 9.99
C LEU A 83 2.80 -6.31 9.02
N ALA A 84 1.62 -6.62 9.56
CA ALA A 84 0.46 -7.00 8.74
C ALA A 84 0.02 -5.86 7.82
N VAL A 85 -0.19 -4.66 8.36
CA VAL A 85 -0.64 -3.50 7.56
C VAL A 85 0.44 -3.05 6.58
N GLY A 86 1.70 -2.99 7.03
CA GLY A 86 2.83 -2.57 6.22
C GLY A 86 3.06 -3.50 5.02
N LEU A 87 3.01 -4.81 5.24
CA LEU A 87 3.08 -5.80 4.16
C LEU A 87 1.88 -5.69 3.22
N ALA A 88 0.66 -5.52 3.76
CA ALA A 88 -0.54 -5.39 2.95
C ALA A 88 -0.44 -4.24 1.94
N LEU A 89 -0.04 -3.07 2.41
CA LEU A 89 0.10 -1.87 1.60
C LEU A 89 1.25 -2.00 0.58
N LEU A 90 2.43 -2.44 1.03
CA LEU A 90 3.59 -2.56 0.14
C LEU A 90 3.36 -3.60 -0.95
N VAL A 91 2.91 -4.81 -0.58
CA VAL A 91 2.73 -5.90 -1.53
C VAL A 91 1.62 -5.59 -2.52
N SER A 92 0.48 -5.05 -2.06
CA SER A 92 -0.59 -4.65 -2.99
C SER A 92 -0.10 -3.58 -3.97
N ASP A 93 0.60 -2.53 -3.52
CA ASP A 93 1.09 -1.48 -4.42
C ASP A 93 2.05 -2.04 -5.48
N LEU A 94 2.99 -2.90 -5.08
CA LEU A 94 3.92 -3.53 -6.00
C LEU A 94 3.23 -4.47 -6.99
N VAL A 95 2.29 -5.30 -6.52
CA VAL A 95 1.52 -6.19 -7.38
C VAL A 95 0.67 -5.38 -8.36
N HIS A 96 -0.02 -4.34 -7.89
CA HIS A 96 -0.85 -3.51 -8.74
C HIS A 96 -0.06 -2.91 -9.89
N HIS A 97 1.07 -2.28 -9.58
CA HIS A 97 1.86 -1.57 -10.58
C HIS A 97 2.66 -2.52 -11.47
N PHE A 98 3.41 -3.45 -10.87
CA PHE A 98 4.40 -4.23 -11.63
C PHE A 98 3.87 -5.56 -12.16
N VAL A 99 2.72 -6.04 -11.69
CA VAL A 99 2.07 -7.27 -12.19
C VAL A 99 0.79 -6.93 -12.93
N VAL A 100 -0.18 -6.30 -12.27
CA VAL A 100 -1.53 -6.12 -12.84
C VAL A 100 -1.55 -5.05 -13.92
N LEU A 101 -1.18 -3.81 -13.61
CA LEU A 101 -1.16 -2.71 -14.58
C LEU A 101 -0.19 -3.00 -15.72
N LYS A 102 1.02 -3.47 -15.40
CA LYS A 102 1.99 -3.84 -16.43
C LYS A 102 1.48 -4.97 -17.32
N GLY A 103 0.85 -6.00 -16.76
CA GLY A 103 0.31 -7.14 -17.51
C GLY A 103 -0.90 -6.77 -18.38
N VAL A 104 -1.79 -5.93 -17.88
CA VAL A 104 -3.05 -5.57 -18.57
C VAL A 104 -2.87 -4.41 -19.54
N THR A 105 -2.04 -3.42 -19.20
CA THR A 105 -1.90 -2.16 -19.97
C THR A 105 -0.56 -2.01 -20.69
N GLY A 106 0.43 -2.86 -20.39
CA GLY A 106 1.78 -2.75 -20.91
C GLY A 106 2.69 -1.76 -20.17
N ASP A 107 2.14 -0.96 -19.24
CA ASP A 107 2.87 0.04 -18.45
C ASP A 107 2.57 -0.13 -16.96
N ALA A 108 3.59 -0.01 -16.11
CA ALA A 108 3.43 -0.08 -14.66
C ALA A 108 2.78 1.18 -14.06
N GLN A 109 2.87 2.32 -14.73
CA GLN A 109 2.35 3.63 -14.30
C GLN A 109 2.83 4.08 -12.90
N PHE A 110 4.03 3.60 -12.51
CA PHE A 110 4.69 3.90 -11.24
C PHE A 110 5.51 5.20 -11.35
N HIS A 111 4.83 6.33 -11.55
CA HIS A 111 5.49 7.64 -11.59
C HIS A 111 5.63 8.21 -10.18
N LEU A 112 6.86 8.61 -9.80
CA LEU A 112 7.13 9.25 -8.51
C LEU A 112 6.53 10.66 -8.40
N ARG A 113 6.32 11.34 -9.53
CA ARG A 113 5.77 12.70 -9.61
C ARG A 113 4.55 12.76 -10.52
N TYR A 114 3.69 13.75 -10.29
CA TYR A 114 2.56 14.03 -11.17
C TYR A 114 3.06 14.56 -12.53
N PRO A 115 2.45 14.16 -13.65
CA PRO A 115 2.77 14.73 -14.96
C PRO A 115 2.59 16.26 -14.95
N GLY A 116 3.57 17.01 -15.46
CA GLY A 116 3.51 18.48 -15.53
C GLY A 116 3.90 19.24 -14.25
N SER A 117 4.24 18.58 -13.14
CA SER A 117 4.97 19.24 -12.05
C SER A 117 6.35 19.67 -12.56
N ARG A 118 6.75 20.93 -12.37
CA ARG A 118 8.07 21.46 -12.81
C ARG A 118 9.17 20.44 -12.45
N GLN A 119 9.76 19.83 -13.48
CA GLN A 119 10.87 18.90 -13.33
C GLN A 119 12.15 19.66 -13.00
#